data_AF-A0A8T5LQX1-F1
#
_entry.id   AF-A0A8T5LQX1-F1
#
_cell.length_a   1.000
_cell.length_b   1.000
_cell.length_c   1.000
_cell.angle_alpha   90.00
_cell.angle_beta   90.00
_cell.angle_gamma   90.00
#
_symmetry.space_group_name_H-M   'P 1'
#
loop_
_entity.id
_entity.type
_entity.pdbx_description
1 polymer ?
#
loop_
_entity_poly.entity_id
_entity_poly.type
_entity_poly.pdbx_seq_one_letter_code
_entity_poly.pdbx_strand_id
1 'polypeptide(L)'
;MIRKIFSLSIFILLIALILGCKTPINPEDVTAVQEEIKQPIEEVIIEEQPEDVEEIKEPKVEEAIPCTKNSECTEGLLCINSKCGKISDLYKTDCTDTCKITEVELITSDKETYTLSLGQGSYSYAGALEWKLMTTPNYCKGEKPLVPIKFIKKSMGKVLEEQIFTLNEGQTSGIITHPSIKSVKFTAKLVKATENCS
;
A
#
# COMPACT_ATOMS: atom_id res chain seq x y z
N MET A 1 -36.06 30.77 -34.76
CA MET A 1 -36.15 31.97 -33.92
C MET A 1 -36.91 31.60 -32.64
N ILE A 2 -36.21 31.27 -31.54
CA ILE A 2 -36.66 31.10 -30.12
C ILE A 2 -35.32 31.06 -29.32
N ARG A 3 -34.75 32.18 -28.86
CA ARG A 3 -34.87 32.87 -27.55
C ARG A 3 -34.64 31.94 -26.34
N LYS A 4 -33.40 31.81 -25.84
CA LYS A 4 -32.73 32.63 -24.80
C LYS A 4 -33.54 32.79 -23.49
N ILE A 5 -33.75 31.72 -22.70
CA ILE A 5 -34.23 31.83 -21.31
C ILE A 5 -33.70 30.64 -20.47
N PHE A 6 -32.42 30.60 -20.10
CA PHE A 6 -31.90 29.64 -19.10
C PHE A 6 -30.61 30.15 -18.44
N SER A 7 -30.54 31.45 -18.10
CA SER A 7 -29.31 32.06 -17.58
C SER A 7 -29.60 33.05 -16.44
N LEU A 8 -30.55 32.74 -15.55
CA LEU A 8 -30.82 33.60 -14.37
C LEU A 8 -31.03 32.86 -13.04
N SER A 9 -31.06 31.52 -13.02
CA SER A 9 -31.25 30.75 -11.77
C SER A 9 -29.97 30.30 -11.07
N ILE A 10 -28.79 30.52 -11.66
CA ILE A 10 -27.49 30.10 -11.07
C ILE A 10 -26.88 31.18 -10.16
N PHE A 11 -27.31 32.44 -10.26
CA PHE A 11 -26.73 33.53 -9.46
C PHE A 11 -27.29 33.68 -8.04
N ILE A 12 -28.43 33.05 -7.73
CA ILE A 12 -29.09 33.19 -6.41
C ILE A 12 -28.55 32.19 -5.38
N LEU A 13 -27.94 31.07 -5.80
CA LEU A 13 -27.38 30.09 -4.86
C LEU A 13 -26.00 30.47 -4.29
N LEU A 14 -25.33 31.50 -4.84
CA LEU A 14 -23.97 31.88 -4.45
C LEU A 14 -23.90 32.81 -3.22
N ILE A 15 -25.04 33.34 -2.75
CA ILE A 15 -25.07 34.32 -1.63
C ILE A 15 -25.25 33.62 -0.26
N ALA A 16 -25.65 32.36 -0.22
CA ALA A 16 -25.95 31.66 1.04
C ALA A 16 -24.74 30.99 1.74
N LEU A 17 -23.52 31.12 1.22
CA LEU A 17 -22.32 30.41 1.73
C LEU A 17 -21.35 31.29 2.56
N ILE A 18 -21.70 32.54 2.90
CA ILE A 18 -20.77 33.50 3.55
C ILE A 18 -21.00 33.64 5.07
N LEU A 19 -21.68 32.71 5.74
CA LEU A 19 -21.80 32.71 7.21
C LEU A 19 -21.19 31.44 7.80
N GLY A 20 -19.87 31.32 7.67
CA GLY A 20 -19.06 30.30 8.31
C GLY A 20 -18.71 30.68 9.76
N CYS A 21 -19.19 29.87 10.71
CA CYS A 21 -18.85 29.94 12.12
C CYS A 21 -17.33 29.77 12.35
N LYS A 22 -16.78 30.68 13.15
CA LYS A 22 -15.42 30.64 13.68
C LYS A 22 -15.46 29.95 15.04
N THR A 23 -14.96 28.72 15.13
CA THR A 23 -14.65 28.08 16.42
C THR A 23 -13.13 27.99 16.60
N PRO A 24 -12.57 28.50 17.71
CA PRO A 24 -11.17 28.32 18.06
C PRO A 24 -10.94 26.94 18.69
N ILE A 25 -9.91 26.22 18.23
CA ILE A 25 -9.41 24.99 18.84
C ILE A 25 -8.16 25.34 19.65
N ASN A 26 -8.18 24.99 20.93
CA ASN A 26 -7.11 25.18 21.91
C ASN A 26 -6.12 24.00 21.84
N PRO A 27 -4.79 24.22 21.79
CA PRO A 27 -3.78 23.17 21.90
C PRO A 27 -3.14 23.14 23.30
N GLU A 28 -3.46 22.12 24.09
CA GLU A 28 -2.71 21.69 25.28
C GLU A 28 -2.22 20.27 24.99
N ASP A 29 -0.91 20.09 24.77
CA ASP A 29 0.08 19.75 25.81
C ASP A 29 -0.05 18.30 26.28
N VAL A 30 0.74 17.40 25.69
CA VAL A 30 1.15 16.18 26.39
C VAL A 30 2.63 15.95 26.10
N THR A 31 3.39 16.24 27.14
CA THR A 31 4.82 16.12 27.32
C THR A 31 5.28 14.66 27.27
N ALA A 32 6.41 14.46 26.60
CA ALA A 32 7.14 13.20 26.56
C ALA A 32 7.80 12.91 27.91
N VAL A 33 7.62 11.70 28.43
CA VAL A 33 8.44 11.12 29.50
C VAL A 33 9.20 9.95 28.89
N GLN A 34 10.52 10.11 28.77
CA GLN A 34 11.46 9.01 28.52
C GLN A 34 12.11 8.66 29.85
N GLU A 35 11.89 7.42 30.31
CA GLU A 35 12.55 6.85 31.48
C GLU A 35 13.64 5.88 30.97
N GLU A 36 14.89 6.23 31.26
CA GLU A 36 16.09 5.51 30.87
C GLU A 36 16.44 4.50 31.98
N ILE A 37 16.18 3.21 31.73
CA ILE A 37 16.53 2.13 32.67
C ILE A 37 17.90 1.56 32.28
N LYS A 38 18.90 1.90 33.10
CA LYS A 38 20.28 1.40 33.04
C LYS A 38 20.38 0.18 33.96
N GLN A 39 20.64 -1.01 33.41
CA GLN A 39 20.98 -2.19 34.21
C GLN A 39 22.47 -2.53 34.11
N PRO A 40 23.10 -2.99 35.22
CA PRO A 40 24.50 -3.38 35.26
C PRO A 40 24.71 -4.76 34.62
N ILE A 41 25.78 -4.85 33.82
CA ILE A 41 26.23 -6.07 33.13
C ILE A 41 27.14 -6.83 34.10
N GLU A 42 26.77 -8.06 34.42
CA GLU A 42 27.55 -8.99 35.24
C GLU A 42 28.42 -9.86 34.32
N GLU A 43 29.71 -9.91 34.62
CA GLU A 43 30.76 -10.50 33.79
C GLU A 43 30.88 -12.00 34.09
N VAL A 44 30.36 -12.83 33.18
CA VAL A 44 30.46 -14.29 33.26
C VAL A 44 31.70 -14.73 32.49
N ILE A 45 32.68 -15.27 33.22
CA ILE A 45 33.88 -15.90 32.68
C ILE A 45 33.51 -17.32 32.26
N ILE A 46 33.60 -17.60 30.96
CA ILE A 46 33.35 -18.92 30.36
C ILE A 46 34.71 -19.53 29.97
N GLU A 47 35.00 -20.72 30.51
CA GLU A 47 36.16 -21.52 30.16
C GLU A 47 36.05 -22.09 28.74
N GLU A 48 37.07 -21.84 27.92
CA GLU A 48 37.14 -22.29 26.53
C GLU A 48 37.46 -23.79 26.44
N GLN A 49 36.53 -24.55 25.86
CA GLN A 49 36.73 -25.91 25.39
C GLN A 49 36.92 -25.87 23.87
N PRO A 50 38.00 -26.44 23.29
CA PRO A 50 38.20 -26.42 21.85
C PRO A 50 37.32 -27.50 21.19
N GLU A 51 36.17 -27.07 20.68
CA GLU A 51 35.30 -27.87 19.81
C GLU A 51 35.65 -27.58 18.34
N ASP A 52 35.74 -28.65 17.56
CA ASP A 52 36.06 -28.69 16.14
C ASP A 52 34.92 -27.99 15.36
N VAL A 53 35.11 -26.72 15.00
CA VAL A 53 34.11 -25.89 14.32
C VAL A 53 34.07 -26.28 12.84
N GLU A 54 33.10 -27.12 12.47
CA GLU A 54 32.66 -27.23 11.07
C GLU A 54 32.29 -25.83 10.56
N GLU A 55 32.95 -25.37 9.51
CA GLU A 55 32.70 -24.10 8.84
C GLU A 55 31.29 -24.12 8.23
N ILE A 56 30.29 -23.75 9.03
CA ILE A 56 28.93 -23.49 8.57
C ILE A 56 29.01 -22.32 7.60
N LYS A 57 29.01 -22.62 6.30
CA LYS A 57 28.86 -21.60 5.26
C LYS A 57 27.53 -20.91 5.48
N GLU A 58 27.57 -19.74 6.11
CA GLU A 58 26.38 -18.91 6.26
C GLU A 58 25.76 -18.67 4.89
N PRO A 59 24.45 -18.92 4.71
CA PRO A 59 23.78 -18.63 3.46
C PRO A 59 23.89 -17.13 3.21
N LYS A 60 24.63 -16.77 2.15
CA LYS A 60 24.79 -15.38 1.71
C LYS A 60 23.41 -14.79 1.43
N VAL A 61 22.90 -13.98 2.38
CA VAL A 61 21.64 -13.27 2.26
C VAL A 61 21.79 -12.28 1.12
N GLU A 62 21.15 -12.57 -0.02
CA GLU A 62 21.17 -11.70 -1.17
C GLU A 62 20.33 -10.45 -0.85
N GLU A 63 20.98 -9.30 -0.70
CA GLU A 63 20.32 -8.06 -0.33
C GLU A 63 19.34 -7.62 -1.43
N ALA A 64 18.08 -7.41 -1.04
CA ALA A 64 17.03 -7.01 -1.99
C ALA A 64 17.35 -5.62 -2.59
N ILE A 65 17.38 -5.55 -3.93
CA ILE A 65 17.66 -4.31 -4.66
C ILE A 65 16.50 -3.33 -4.45
N PRO A 66 16.76 -2.10 -3.93
CA PRO A 66 15.73 -1.10 -3.74
C PRO A 66 15.26 -0.53 -5.08
N CYS A 67 13.99 -0.12 -5.15
CA CYS A 67 13.40 0.47 -6.34
C CYS A 67 12.29 1.47 -5.98
N THR A 68 11.91 2.28 -6.96
CA THR A 68 10.76 3.18 -6.89
C THR A 68 9.73 2.90 -7.98
N LYS A 69 10.14 2.23 -9.06
CA LYS A 69 9.28 1.87 -10.20
C LYS A 69 9.72 0.56 -10.84
N ASN A 70 8.79 -0.12 -11.52
CA ASN A 70 9.05 -1.40 -12.18
C ASN A 70 10.20 -1.35 -13.20
N SER A 71 10.42 -0.22 -13.86
CA SER A 71 11.50 -0.08 -14.86
C SER A 71 12.91 -0.03 -14.28
N GLU A 72 13.04 0.02 -12.95
CA GLU A 72 14.34 -0.11 -12.25
C GLU A 72 14.69 -1.57 -11.92
N CYS A 73 13.74 -2.49 -12.09
CA CYS A 73 13.93 -3.90 -11.82
C CYS A 73 14.34 -4.66 -13.10
N THR A 74 15.14 -5.73 -12.91
CA THR A 74 15.49 -6.68 -13.98
C THR A 74 14.23 -7.27 -14.62
N GLU A 75 14.33 -7.69 -15.88
CA GLU A 75 13.24 -8.29 -16.62
C GLU A 75 12.56 -9.43 -15.82
N GLY A 76 11.23 -9.39 -15.77
CA GLY A 76 10.41 -10.34 -15.01
C GLY A 76 10.26 -10.04 -13.51
N LEU A 77 10.96 -9.04 -12.98
CA LEU A 77 10.78 -8.54 -11.61
C LEU A 77 9.94 -7.26 -11.59
N LEU A 78 9.30 -7.03 -10.45
CA LEU A 78 8.42 -5.88 -10.21
C LEU A 78 8.90 -5.13 -8.97
N CYS A 79 8.64 -3.82 -8.94
CA CYS A 79 8.92 -3.01 -7.77
C CYS A 79 7.78 -3.14 -6.74
N ILE A 80 7.99 -4.01 -5.75
CA ILE A 80 7.00 -4.38 -4.73
C ILE A 80 7.49 -3.83 -3.38
N ASN A 81 6.73 -2.90 -2.78
CA ASN A 81 7.10 -2.20 -1.54
C ASN A 81 8.55 -1.68 -1.56
N SER A 82 8.93 -1.07 -2.68
CA SER A 82 10.27 -0.52 -2.91
C SER A 82 11.40 -1.56 -2.99
N LYS A 83 11.10 -2.83 -3.26
CA LYS A 83 12.08 -3.90 -3.51
C LYS A 83 11.76 -4.64 -4.81
N CYS A 84 12.77 -4.98 -5.59
CA CYS A 84 12.58 -5.80 -6.80
C CYS A 84 12.31 -7.26 -6.43
N GLY A 85 11.22 -7.84 -6.94
CA GLY A 85 10.86 -9.24 -6.68
C GLY A 85 9.69 -9.73 -7.53
N LYS A 86 9.23 -10.96 -7.30
CA LYS A 86 8.03 -11.52 -7.94
C LYS A 86 6.88 -11.61 -6.94
N ILE A 87 5.65 -11.47 -7.45
CA ILE A 87 4.44 -11.64 -6.62
C ILE A 87 4.34 -13.06 -6.06
N SER A 88 4.77 -14.08 -6.82
CA SER A 88 4.76 -15.48 -6.38
C SER A 88 5.55 -15.72 -5.11
N ASP A 89 6.66 -15.00 -4.95
CA ASP A 89 7.63 -15.23 -3.87
C ASP A 89 7.12 -14.69 -2.53
N LEU A 90 6.01 -13.94 -2.56
CA LEU A 90 5.34 -13.42 -1.37
C LEU A 90 4.44 -14.47 -0.69
N TYR A 91 4.20 -15.62 -1.33
CA TYR A 91 3.24 -16.61 -0.87
C TYR A 91 3.91 -17.97 -0.67
N LYS A 92 3.57 -18.62 0.43
CA LYS A 92 3.86 -20.05 0.60
C LYS A 92 2.84 -20.85 -0.20
N THR A 93 3.31 -21.69 -1.13
CA THR A 93 2.46 -22.44 -2.06
C THR A 93 2.59 -23.96 -1.95
N ASP A 94 3.59 -24.45 -1.21
CA ASP A 94 3.84 -25.88 -1.01
C ASP A 94 3.09 -26.42 0.22
N CYS A 95 1.87 -26.91 -0.01
CA CYS A 95 0.96 -27.42 1.02
C CYS A 95 -0.23 -28.19 0.40
N THR A 96 -0.85 -29.05 1.21
CA THR A 96 -2.01 -29.86 0.81
C THR A 96 -3.27 -29.02 0.63
N ASP A 97 -3.57 -28.15 1.59
CA ASP A 97 -4.77 -27.30 1.59
C ASP A 97 -4.37 -25.89 1.12
N THR A 98 -5.11 -25.36 0.15
CA THR A 98 -4.80 -24.05 -0.44
C THR A 98 -5.99 -23.11 -0.41
N CYS A 99 -5.70 -21.82 -0.28
CA CYS A 99 -6.65 -20.72 -0.32
C CYS A 99 -6.36 -19.83 -1.53
N LYS A 100 -7.43 -19.21 -2.05
CA LYS A 100 -7.36 -18.17 -3.06
C LYS A 100 -8.23 -16.99 -2.67
N ILE A 101 -7.75 -15.78 -2.93
CA ILE A 101 -8.55 -14.55 -2.73
C ILE A 101 -9.55 -14.46 -3.88
N THR A 102 -10.83 -14.33 -3.56
CA THR A 102 -11.92 -14.22 -4.55
C THR A 102 -12.44 -12.79 -4.68
N GLU A 103 -12.42 -12.05 -3.58
CA GLU A 103 -12.98 -10.71 -3.50
C GLU A 103 -12.22 -9.89 -2.46
N VAL A 104 -12.09 -8.60 -2.72
CA VAL A 104 -11.35 -7.65 -1.89
C VAL A 104 -12.19 -6.40 -1.71
N GLU A 105 -12.30 -5.93 -0.46
CA GLU A 105 -12.92 -4.67 -0.09
C GLU A 105 -11.85 -3.61 0.23
N LEU A 106 -11.87 -2.50 -0.50
CA LEU A 106 -10.95 -1.38 -0.34
C LEU A 106 -11.71 -0.09 0.01
N ILE A 107 -11.11 0.73 0.87
CA ILE A 107 -11.50 2.13 1.05
C ILE A 107 -10.36 3.03 0.60
N THR A 108 -10.65 3.99 -0.26
CA THR A 108 -9.67 4.93 -0.79
C THR A 108 -9.69 6.26 -0.03
N SER A 109 -8.64 7.08 -0.16
CA SER A 109 -8.50 8.36 0.55
C SER A 109 -9.60 9.39 0.26
N ASP A 110 -10.28 9.26 -0.88
CA ASP A 110 -11.47 10.03 -1.27
C ASP A 110 -12.78 9.47 -0.68
N LYS A 111 -12.69 8.46 0.20
CA LYS A 111 -13.79 7.81 0.92
C LYS A 111 -14.70 6.95 0.04
N GLU A 112 -14.23 6.55 -1.13
CA GLU A 112 -14.93 5.56 -1.95
C GLU A 112 -14.65 4.15 -1.44
N THR A 113 -15.66 3.29 -1.51
CA THR A 113 -15.56 1.87 -1.15
C THR A 113 -15.71 1.03 -2.41
N TYR A 114 -14.82 0.07 -2.56
CA TYR A 114 -14.75 -0.82 -3.71
C TYR A 114 -14.78 -2.28 -3.26
N THR A 115 -15.64 -3.08 -3.87
CA THR A 115 -15.65 -4.55 -3.73
C THR A 115 -15.30 -5.13 -5.09
N LEU A 116 -14.09 -5.70 -5.19
CA LEU A 116 -13.48 -6.06 -6.47
C LEU A 116 -12.88 -7.47 -6.42
N SER A 117 -12.93 -8.17 -7.55
CA SER A 117 -12.16 -9.39 -7.76
C SER A 117 -10.72 -9.09 -8.20
N LEU A 118 -9.81 -10.05 -8.03
CA LEU A 118 -8.44 -9.93 -8.54
C LEU A 118 -8.45 -9.65 -10.04
N GLY A 119 -7.54 -8.76 -10.49
CA GLY A 119 -7.49 -8.30 -11.88
C GLY A 119 -8.44 -7.14 -12.20
N GLN A 120 -9.31 -6.71 -11.27
CA GLN A 120 -10.10 -5.50 -11.41
C GLN A 120 -9.40 -4.29 -10.77
N GLY A 121 -9.89 -3.09 -11.06
CA GLY A 121 -9.28 -1.84 -10.61
C GLY A 121 -10.17 -0.64 -10.88
N SER A 122 -9.70 0.54 -10.50
CA SER A 122 -10.35 1.82 -10.75
C SER A 122 -9.30 2.89 -11.06
N TYR A 123 -9.75 4.13 -11.18
CA TYR A 123 -8.92 5.29 -11.39
C TYR A 123 -9.39 6.47 -10.54
N SER A 124 -8.49 7.39 -10.24
CA SER A 124 -8.77 8.64 -9.55
C SER A 124 -8.06 9.80 -10.27
N TYR A 125 -8.31 11.02 -9.83
CA TYR A 125 -7.70 12.24 -10.38
C TYR A 125 -7.82 12.35 -11.91
N ALA A 126 -9.04 12.15 -12.44
CA ALA A 126 -9.31 12.18 -13.88
C ALA A 126 -8.42 11.23 -14.71
N GLY A 127 -8.04 10.08 -14.15
CA GLY A 127 -7.25 9.06 -14.84
C GLY A 127 -5.73 9.28 -14.76
N ALA A 128 -5.26 10.30 -14.03
CA ALA A 128 -3.83 10.48 -13.77
C ALA A 128 -3.26 9.38 -12.85
N LEU A 129 -4.11 8.76 -12.04
CA LEU A 129 -3.75 7.61 -11.22
C LEU A 129 -4.75 6.48 -11.47
N GLU A 130 -4.27 5.37 -11.99
CA GLU A 130 -5.03 4.12 -12.07
C GLU A 130 -4.47 3.13 -11.05
N TRP A 131 -5.31 2.25 -10.53
CA TRP A 131 -4.89 1.19 -9.64
C TRP A 131 -5.63 -0.10 -9.94
N LYS A 132 -4.96 -1.24 -9.73
CA LYS A 132 -5.46 -2.56 -10.11
C LYS A 132 -5.03 -3.61 -9.09
N LEU A 133 -5.96 -4.46 -8.66
CA LEU A 133 -5.66 -5.66 -7.91
C LEU A 133 -4.91 -6.65 -8.80
N MET A 134 -3.73 -7.07 -8.38
CA MET A 134 -2.94 -8.04 -9.12
C MET A 134 -3.41 -9.45 -8.82
N THR A 135 -3.27 -10.35 -9.79
CA THR A 135 -3.54 -11.78 -9.58
C THR A 135 -2.48 -12.38 -8.65
N THR A 136 -2.91 -13.26 -7.76
CA THR A 136 -2.04 -13.97 -6.82
C THR A 136 -2.08 -15.47 -7.12
N PRO A 137 -1.02 -16.24 -6.81
CA PRO A 137 -1.14 -17.70 -6.77
C PRO A 137 -2.09 -18.12 -5.64
N ASN A 138 -2.51 -19.38 -5.66
CA ASN A 138 -3.05 -20.01 -4.46
C ASN A 138 -1.94 -20.08 -3.40
N TYR A 139 -2.32 -19.98 -2.13
CA TYR A 139 -1.38 -20.01 -1.01
C TYR A 139 -1.87 -20.94 0.09
N CYS A 140 -1.00 -21.26 1.03
CA CYS A 140 -1.32 -22.22 2.08
C CYS A 140 -2.41 -21.72 3.02
N LYS A 141 -3.33 -22.63 3.38
CA LYS A 141 -4.35 -22.36 4.38
C LYS A 141 -3.72 -21.97 5.71
N GLY A 142 -4.22 -20.89 6.30
CA GLY A 142 -3.71 -20.34 7.56
C GLY A 142 -2.68 -19.22 7.39
N GLU A 143 -2.13 -19.04 6.18
CA GLU A 143 -1.39 -17.82 5.85
C GLU A 143 -2.35 -16.63 5.79
N LYS A 144 -1.86 -15.45 6.16
CA LYS A 144 -2.68 -14.23 6.09
C LYS A 144 -2.83 -13.80 4.64
N PRO A 145 -4.05 -13.44 4.18
CA PRO A 145 -4.25 -12.94 2.83
C PRO A 145 -3.45 -11.65 2.62
N LEU A 146 -2.51 -11.70 1.69
CA LEU A 146 -1.73 -10.56 1.24
C LEU A 146 -2.26 -10.11 -0.13
N VAL A 147 -2.67 -8.85 -0.28
CA VAL A 147 -3.25 -8.32 -1.53
C VAL A 147 -2.26 -7.37 -2.21
N PRO A 148 -1.75 -7.71 -3.41
CA PRO A 148 -0.92 -6.81 -4.20
C PRO A 148 -1.76 -5.86 -5.05
N ILE A 149 -1.52 -4.55 -4.89
CA ILE A 149 -2.19 -3.47 -5.62
C ILE A 149 -1.16 -2.75 -6.48
N LYS A 150 -1.33 -2.81 -7.81
CA LYS A 150 -0.51 -2.07 -8.76
C LYS A 150 -1.07 -0.68 -8.98
N PHE A 151 -0.25 0.34 -8.80
CA PHE A 151 -0.54 1.73 -9.13
C PHE A 151 0.15 2.13 -10.42
N ILE A 152 -0.58 2.75 -11.33
CA ILE A 152 -0.11 3.21 -12.63
C ILE A 152 -0.33 4.73 -12.68
N LYS A 153 0.76 5.49 -12.75
CA LYS A 153 0.73 6.95 -12.86
C LYS A 153 0.79 7.34 -14.32
N LYS A 154 -0.14 8.18 -14.79
CA LYS A 154 -0.27 8.56 -16.20
C LYS A 154 -0.26 10.07 -16.39
N SER A 155 0.35 10.50 -17.49
CA SER A 155 0.23 11.87 -17.98
C SER A 155 -0.08 11.86 -19.46
N MET A 156 -1.18 12.51 -19.85
CA MET A 156 -1.64 12.58 -21.24
C MET A 156 -1.73 11.20 -21.93
N GLY A 157 -2.24 10.20 -21.20
CA GLY A 157 -2.39 8.82 -21.69
C GLY A 157 -1.11 7.97 -21.69
N LYS A 158 0.05 8.55 -21.38
CA LYS A 158 1.33 7.80 -21.27
C LYS A 158 1.57 7.37 -19.83
N VAL A 159 2.00 6.12 -19.65
CA VAL A 159 2.44 5.60 -18.34
C VAL A 159 3.79 6.21 -18.00
N LEU A 160 3.88 6.84 -16.83
CA LEU A 160 5.11 7.43 -16.29
C LEU A 160 5.81 6.47 -15.34
N GLU A 161 5.05 5.89 -14.42
CA GLU A 161 5.56 5.02 -13.35
C GLU A 161 4.53 3.94 -13.03
N GLU A 162 5.03 2.76 -12.68
CA GLU A 162 4.26 1.67 -12.10
C GLU A 162 4.97 1.19 -10.82
N GLN A 163 4.19 0.96 -9.77
CA GLN A 163 4.67 0.45 -8.48
C GLN A 163 3.61 -0.46 -7.85
N ILE A 164 4.04 -1.41 -7.03
CA ILE A 164 3.13 -2.35 -6.36
C ILE A 164 3.27 -2.20 -4.85
N PHE A 165 2.13 -2.06 -4.16
CA PHE A 165 2.05 -2.18 -2.71
C PHE A 165 1.33 -3.46 -2.33
N THR A 166 1.77 -4.12 -1.27
CA THR A 166 1.06 -5.29 -0.72
C THR A 166 0.43 -4.91 0.61
N LEU A 167 -0.86 -5.20 0.78
CA LEU A 167 -1.59 -4.88 2.00
C LEU A 167 -2.12 -6.16 2.65
N ASN A 168 -2.03 -6.23 3.98
CA ASN A 168 -2.82 -7.15 4.80
C ASN A 168 -4.14 -6.48 5.21
N GLU A 169 -5.12 -7.27 5.64
CA GLU A 169 -6.37 -6.74 6.16
C GLU A 169 -6.14 -5.71 7.28
N GLY A 170 -6.87 -4.60 7.20
CA GLY A 170 -6.75 -3.46 8.10
C GLY A 170 -5.62 -2.47 7.76
N GLN A 171 -4.68 -2.82 6.87
CA GLN A 171 -3.55 -1.96 6.51
C GLN A 171 -3.93 -0.90 5.47
N THR A 172 -3.31 0.28 5.61
CA THR A 172 -3.37 1.38 4.64
C THR A 172 -2.04 1.45 3.89
N SER A 173 -2.09 1.66 2.59
CA SER A 173 -0.91 1.91 1.77
C SER A 173 -0.12 3.14 2.24
N GLY A 174 1.14 3.23 1.83
CA GLY A 174 1.85 4.50 1.83
C GLY A 174 1.13 5.54 0.96
N ILE A 175 1.51 6.81 1.10
CA ILE A 175 0.94 7.90 0.27
C ILE A 175 1.46 7.75 -1.16
N ILE A 176 0.55 7.54 -2.10
CA ILE A 176 0.83 7.51 -3.53
C ILE A 176 0.72 8.92 -4.10
N THR A 177 1.85 9.43 -4.59
CA THR A 177 1.99 10.75 -5.22
C THR A 177 2.07 10.64 -6.74
N HIS A 178 1.94 11.77 -7.45
CA HIS A 178 2.13 11.86 -8.90
C HIS A 178 3.32 12.76 -9.25
N PRO A 179 4.23 12.35 -10.17
CA PRO A 179 5.46 13.11 -10.46
C PRO A 179 5.21 14.52 -11.00
N SER A 180 4.16 14.71 -11.80
CA SER A 180 3.81 16.03 -12.37
C SER A 180 2.65 16.74 -11.68
N ILE A 181 1.93 16.09 -10.75
CA ILE A 181 0.71 16.66 -10.14
C ILE A 181 0.84 16.59 -8.61
N LYS A 182 1.37 17.66 -8.01
CA LYS A 182 1.71 17.73 -6.58
C LYS A 182 0.50 17.61 -5.64
N SER A 183 -0.71 17.89 -6.14
CA SER A 183 -1.96 17.75 -5.37
C SER A 183 -2.43 16.30 -5.23
N VAL A 184 -1.88 15.36 -6.03
CA VAL A 184 -2.22 13.94 -5.90
C VAL A 184 -1.59 13.37 -4.64
N LYS A 185 -2.44 12.95 -3.71
CA LYS A 185 -2.10 12.25 -2.48
C LYS A 185 -3.16 11.18 -2.25
N PHE A 186 -2.89 9.99 -2.74
CA PHE A 186 -3.82 8.88 -2.70
C PHE A 186 -3.37 7.86 -1.66
N THR A 187 -4.32 7.24 -0.95
CA THR A 187 -4.08 6.02 -0.18
C THR A 187 -5.21 5.03 -0.41
N ALA A 188 -4.90 3.74 -0.24
CA ALA A 188 -5.90 2.67 -0.22
C ALA A 188 -5.75 1.87 1.07
N LYS A 189 -6.86 1.61 1.74
CA LYS A 189 -6.95 0.74 2.92
C LYS A 189 -7.63 -0.56 2.53
N LEU A 190 -6.98 -1.67 2.83
CA LEU A 190 -7.58 -2.99 2.74
C LEU A 190 -8.49 -3.19 3.95
N VAL A 191 -9.80 -3.30 3.70
CA VAL A 191 -10.78 -3.58 4.75
C VAL A 191 -10.87 -5.08 4.96
N LYS A 192 -11.03 -5.83 3.86
CA LYS A 192 -11.28 -7.26 3.89
C LYS A 192 -10.79 -7.93 2.60
N ALA A 193 -10.30 -9.15 2.72
CA ALA A 193 -10.00 -10.07 1.63
C ALA A 193 -10.78 -11.37 1.86
N THR A 194 -11.79 -11.62 1.03
CA THR A 194 -12.56 -12.87 1.08
C THR A 194 -11.78 -13.97 0.39
N GLU A 195 -11.63 -15.10 1.08
CA GLU A 195 -10.92 -16.28 0.59
C GLU A 195 -11.87 -17.44 0.30
N ASN A 196 -11.47 -18.29 -0.62
CA ASN A 196 -12.04 -19.62 -0.81
C ASN A 196 -10.92 -20.65 -0.67
N CYS A 197 -11.06 -21.56 0.30
CA CYS A 197 -10.07 -22.58 0.62
C CYS A 197 -10.60 -23.98 0.33
N SER A 198 -9.74 -24.82 -0.23
CA SER A 198 -9.98 -26.23 -0.52
C SER A 198 -8.92 -27.11 0.11
#